data_AF-A0A0E2NWY0-F1
#
_entry.id   AF-A0A0E2NWY0-F1
#
_cell.length_a   1.000
_cell.length_b   1.000
_cell.length_c   1.000
_cell.angle_alpha   90.00
_cell.angle_beta   90.00
_cell.angle_gamma   90.00
#
_symmetry.space_group_name_H-M   'P 1'
#
loop_
_entity.id
_entity.type
_entity.pdbx_description
1 polymer ?
#
loop_
_entity_poly.entity_id
_entity_poly.type
_entity_poly.pdbx_seq_one_letter_code
_entity_poly.pdbx_strand_id
1 'polypeptide(L)'
;MPDSDHVVVLVHGIRDFAYWQVDVRQALETRGFIVEMTNYERFDLLRFLAPVPWFRNATIERVWHQIEQVYKIHAGKKVSFIAHSFGTYVMAEIMRRRFNFSADRIIFCGSVARYDTPFEQVSERFVAPLLNEVGTRDIWPAFAQSITFGYGSAGTYGFKRPYVRDRWHAGAGHGYFLNKDFCEKFWVPFLETGAVVGSERDPELPAWWVRLLYVVQPRFVLLALLVASLYFVPWQRLDSRPVERWVETAERARSNGTIHPSSPLPNDLVQARSAFEEWWQNTGLVTRRKLDPSLAYKALSYNSRLYRMFERQDDLKPGSNYWSEQCLSFFEQVQIADKITECLLDRAALFLELSQIQHTNADNFRRIAESGDQVMNRATSLASDAQKPDVYRMASRFYYNLARPRSGMLSSRWDNNYLALAVERAKQAYELDSANLLNVTQMSRAIQRMAANPPQDSQANWTEDLRHAQKLMAAAYRARLSSLRTPEALIPPANILAVMTMDLALRDWHTSPKARANAEQAVALLKADALPAQTDAWALVRATEWAKDFTFDLNYDLARIRSAAVQLLDAESNPEADGMFDDAIVDLTTAASVATATQLRAAFASVDAEPSFAGLSALRRARLKEIVSIK
;
A
#
# COMPACT_ATOMS: atom_id res chain seq x y z
N MET A 1 29.31 46.93 -56.71
CA MET A 1 27.89 46.84 -56.29
C MET A 1 27.42 48.27 -56.04
N PRO A 2 26.16 48.64 -56.32
CA PRO A 2 25.71 50.01 -56.06
C PRO A 2 25.90 50.33 -54.57
N ASP A 3 26.46 51.49 -54.25
CA ASP A 3 26.57 52.02 -52.89
C ASP A 3 25.16 52.25 -52.34
N SER A 4 24.56 51.21 -51.78
CA SER A 4 23.31 51.33 -51.05
C SER A 4 23.59 51.86 -49.65
N ASP A 5 23.04 53.02 -49.35
CA ASP A 5 23.12 53.69 -48.04
C ASP A 5 22.00 53.27 -47.08
N HIS A 6 21.20 52.26 -47.42
CA HIS A 6 20.01 51.87 -46.65
C HIS A 6 19.91 50.36 -46.42
N VAL A 7 19.99 49.98 -45.14
CA VAL A 7 19.83 48.62 -44.65
C VAL A 7 18.40 48.40 -44.13
N VAL A 8 17.80 47.26 -44.47
CA VAL A 8 16.49 46.82 -43.99
C VAL A 8 16.65 45.51 -43.23
N VAL A 9 16.29 45.51 -41.95
CA VAL A 9 16.37 44.36 -41.06
C VAL A 9 15.01 43.67 -40.94
N LEU A 10 14.95 42.39 -41.29
CA LEU A 10 13.75 41.57 -41.17
C LEU A 10 13.71 40.82 -39.83
N VAL A 11 12.61 40.95 -39.10
CA VAL A 11 12.36 40.27 -37.82
C VAL A 11 11.14 39.36 -37.94
N HIS A 12 11.38 38.05 -37.92
CA HIS A 12 10.34 37.06 -38.14
C HIS A 12 9.44 36.83 -36.92
N GLY A 13 8.33 36.11 -37.13
CA GLY A 13 7.42 35.64 -36.08
C GLY A 13 7.75 34.22 -35.59
N ILE A 14 6.77 33.52 -35.02
CA ILE A 14 6.92 32.22 -34.33
C ILE A 14 7.26 31.01 -35.25
N ARG A 15 7.25 31.15 -36.57
CA ARG A 15 7.30 29.99 -37.50
C ARG A 15 8.71 29.56 -37.90
N ASP A 16 8.93 28.24 -37.86
CA ASP A 16 10.20 27.50 -37.90
C ASP A 16 11.15 27.71 -39.10
N PHE A 17 10.79 28.43 -40.18
CA PHE A 17 11.67 28.53 -41.36
C PHE A 17 11.65 29.86 -42.11
N ALA A 18 10.90 30.86 -41.64
CA ALA A 18 10.90 32.23 -42.18
C ALA A 18 10.93 32.38 -43.73
N TYR A 19 10.36 31.43 -44.49
CA TYR A 19 10.49 31.35 -45.95
C TYR A 19 10.09 32.64 -46.70
N TRP A 20 9.14 33.40 -46.16
CA TRP A 20 8.73 34.69 -46.72
C TRP A 20 9.83 35.75 -46.74
N GLN A 21 10.83 35.64 -45.87
CA GLN A 21 11.97 36.57 -45.85
C GLN A 21 12.74 36.49 -47.16
N VAL A 22 12.73 35.34 -47.86
CA VAL A 22 13.36 35.19 -49.18
C VAL A 22 12.68 36.07 -50.22
N ASP A 23 11.35 36.01 -50.30
CA ASP A 23 10.57 36.78 -51.28
C ASP A 23 10.66 38.29 -51.03
N VAL A 24 10.56 38.70 -49.76
CA VAL A 24 10.67 40.11 -49.36
C VAL A 24 12.10 40.62 -49.54
N ARG A 25 13.11 39.81 -49.21
CA ARG A 25 14.51 40.13 -49.46
C ARG A 25 14.77 40.39 -50.93
N GLN A 26 14.32 39.50 -51.81
CA GLN A 26 14.49 39.68 -53.25
C GLN A 26 13.83 40.97 -53.75
N ALA A 27 12.63 41.29 -53.27
CA ALA A 27 11.93 42.53 -53.62
C ALA A 27 12.72 43.79 -53.24
N LEU A 28 13.31 43.80 -52.04
CA LEU A 28 14.08 44.91 -51.50
C LEU A 28 15.47 45.03 -52.16
N GLU A 29 16.20 43.92 -52.32
CA GLU A 29 17.53 43.92 -52.95
C GLU A 29 17.45 44.35 -54.42
N THR A 30 16.37 44.00 -55.14
CA THR A 30 16.13 44.47 -56.52
C THR A 30 15.97 45.99 -56.60
N ARG A 31 15.52 46.64 -55.53
CA ARG A 31 15.42 48.10 -55.40
C ARG A 31 16.67 48.74 -54.80
N GLY A 32 17.72 47.96 -54.60
CA GLY A 32 19.00 48.44 -54.12
C GLY A 32 19.09 48.60 -52.60
N PHE A 33 18.22 47.98 -51.80
CA PHE A 33 18.40 47.92 -50.34
C PHE A 33 19.38 46.81 -49.95
N ILE A 34 20.10 47.00 -48.84
CA ILE A 34 20.83 45.91 -48.17
C ILE A 34 19.86 45.23 -47.21
N VAL A 35 19.67 43.92 -47.30
CA VAL A 35 18.71 43.21 -46.45
C VAL A 35 19.43 42.28 -45.48
N GLU A 36 19.20 42.50 -44.19
CA GLU A 36 19.71 41.67 -43.10
C GLU A 36 18.54 40.94 -42.42
N MET A 37 18.76 39.70 -42.00
CA MET A 37 17.75 38.89 -41.33
C MET A 37 18.20 38.60 -39.91
N THR A 38 17.27 38.72 -38.97
CA THR A 38 17.49 38.25 -37.59
C THR A 38 16.96 36.83 -37.46
N ASN A 39 17.60 36.01 -36.63
CA ASN A 39 17.16 34.65 -36.33
C ASN A 39 17.32 34.36 -34.83
N TYR A 40 16.24 33.97 -34.17
CA TYR A 40 16.26 33.60 -32.74
C TYR A 40 15.96 32.12 -32.49
N GLU A 41 16.11 31.29 -33.52
CA GLU A 41 15.82 29.85 -33.53
C GLU A 41 14.31 29.56 -33.31
N ARG A 42 13.96 28.27 -33.18
CA ARG A 42 12.60 27.79 -32.94
C ARG A 42 12.04 28.34 -31.63
N PHE A 43 11.20 29.36 -31.74
CA PHE A 43 10.29 29.78 -30.68
C PHE A 43 8.97 29.06 -30.91
N ASP A 44 8.73 27.96 -30.22
CA ASP A 44 7.51 27.16 -30.43
C ASP A 44 6.26 27.78 -29.77
N LEU A 45 5.09 27.23 -30.12
CA LEU A 45 3.79 27.68 -29.58
C LEU A 45 3.73 27.57 -28.04
N LEU A 46 4.41 26.59 -27.44
CA LEU A 46 4.41 26.41 -25.98
C LEU A 46 5.17 27.57 -25.29
N ARG A 47 6.35 27.93 -25.80
CA ARG A 47 7.14 29.08 -25.30
C ARG A 47 6.42 30.40 -25.51
N PHE A 48 5.67 30.52 -26.60
CA PHE A 48 4.85 31.71 -26.87
C PHE A 48 3.69 31.85 -25.89
N LEU A 49 2.98 30.76 -25.60
CA LEU A 49 1.84 30.75 -24.68
C LEU A 49 2.25 30.74 -23.21
N ALA A 50 3.46 30.33 -22.89
CA ALA A 50 3.94 30.26 -21.51
C ALA A 50 3.84 31.64 -20.81
N PRO A 51 3.32 31.70 -19.57
CA PRO A 51 3.25 32.94 -18.79
C PRO A 51 4.61 33.36 -18.21
N VAL A 52 5.70 32.64 -18.54
CA VAL A 52 7.04 32.85 -18.00
C VAL A 52 7.79 33.89 -18.84
N PRO A 53 8.15 35.09 -18.31
CA PRO A 53 8.83 36.14 -19.08
C PRO A 53 10.22 35.76 -19.59
N TRP A 54 10.85 34.75 -18.98
CA TRP A 54 12.21 34.31 -19.27
C TRP A 54 12.42 33.97 -20.76
N PHE A 55 11.53 33.17 -21.35
CA PHE A 55 11.63 32.76 -22.76
C PHE A 55 11.60 33.96 -23.71
N ARG A 56 10.73 34.93 -23.43
CA ARG A 56 10.56 36.13 -24.26
C ARG A 56 11.77 37.06 -24.14
N ASN A 57 12.28 37.23 -22.91
CA ASN A 57 13.49 38.02 -22.66
C ASN A 57 14.70 37.43 -23.40
N ALA A 58 14.89 36.11 -23.37
CA ALA A 58 15.99 35.47 -24.11
C ALA A 58 15.92 35.76 -25.62
N THR A 59 14.73 35.71 -26.22
CA THR A 59 14.56 36.09 -27.64
C THR A 59 14.87 37.56 -27.90
N ILE A 60 14.40 38.47 -27.03
CA ILE A 60 14.69 39.91 -27.13
C ILE A 60 16.21 40.16 -27.12
N GLU A 61 16.95 39.53 -26.20
CA GLU A 61 18.41 39.67 -26.12
C GLU A 61 19.12 39.16 -27.37
N ARG A 62 18.71 38.00 -27.90
CA ARG A 62 19.30 37.40 -29.11
C ARG A 62 19.11 38.29 -30.34
N VAL A 63 17.91 38.82 -30.53
CA VAL A 63 17.60 39.72 -31.65
C VAL A 63 18.35 41.03 -31.49
N TRP A 64 18.37 41.58 -30.28
CA TRP A 64 19.12 42.81 -30.00
C TRP A 64 20.60 42.67 -30.33
N HIS A 65 21.23 41.57 -29.91
CA HIS A 65 22.65 41.33 -30.21
C HIS A 65 22.94 41.32 -31.72
N GLN A 66 22.05 40.73 -32.53
CA GLN A 66 22.17 40.73 -33.99
C GLN A 66 21.99 42.13 -34.57
N ILE A 67 21.03 42.90 -34.08
CA ILE A 67 20.83 44.30 -34.49
C ILE A 67 22.07 45.15 -34.17
N GLU A 68 22.71 44.95 -33.01
CA GLU A 68 23.97 45.62 -32.68
C GLU A 68 25.09 45.28 -33.67
N GLN A 69 25.16 44.04 -34.16
CA GLN A 69 26.13 43.69 -35.21
C GLN A 69 25.80 44.37 -36.53
N VAL A 70 24.51 44.45 -36.91
CA VAL A 70 24.09 45.18 -38.12
C VAL A 70 24.50 46.65 -38.07
N TYR A 71 24.29 47.33 -36.93
CA TYR A 71 24.75 48.72 -36.76
C TYR A 71 26.27 48.88 -36.88
N LYS A 72 27.04 47.88 -36.41
CA LYS A 72 28.51 47.91 -36.51
C LYS A 72 29.00 47.66 -37.94
N ILE A 73 28.43 46.67 -38.61
CA ILE A 73 28.82 46.27 -39.98
C ILE A 73 28.47 47.39 -40.98
N HIS A 74 27.29 48.00 -40.81
CA HIS A 74 26.76 49.03 -41.70
C HIS A 74 26.82 50.42 -41.06
N ALA A 75 27.89 50.72 -40.33
CA ALA A 75 28.07 51.99 -39.65
C ALA A 75 27.94 53.17 -40.63
N GLY A 76 27.13 54.17 -40.25
CA GLY A 76 26.86 55.36 -41.07
C GLY A 76 25.71 55.21 -42.08
N LYS A 77 25.14 54.01 -42.27
CA LYS A 77 23.98 53.79 -43.14
C LYS A 77 22.66 53.96 -42.41
N LYS A 78 21.59 54.27 -43.15
CA LYS A 78 20.22 54.25 -42.62
C LYS A 78 19.81 52.81 -42.34
N VAL A 79 19.14 52.56 -41.21
CA VAL A 79 18.67 51.22 -40.84
C VAL A 79 17.17 51.23 -40.58
N SER A 80 16.40 50.46 -41.35
CA SER A 80 14.95 50.30 -41.19
C SER A 80 14.59 48.87 -40.78
N PHE A 81 13.40 48.68 -40.21
CA PHE A 81 12.97 47.38 -39.68
C PHE A 81 11.61 46.96 -40.23
N ILE A 82 11.47 45.68 -40.58
CA ILE A 82 10.18 45.05 -40.89
C ILE A 82 9.98 43.87 -39.94
N ALA A 83 8.95 43.95 -39.10
CA ALA A 83 8.68 42.94 -38.07
C ALA A 83 7.29 42.30 -38.25
N HIS A 84 7.24 40.97 -38.16
CA HIS A 84 6.01 40.19 -38.30
C HIS A 84 5.63 39.48 -37.00
N SER A 85 4.33 39.48 -36.65
CA SER A 85 3.79 38.66 -35.55
C SER A 85 4.59 38.83 -34.25
N PHE A 86 5.08 37.76 -33.63
CA PHE A 86 5.92 37.81 -32.42
C PHE A 86 7.14 38.75 -32.55
N GLY A 87 7.71 38.92 -33.75
CA GLY A 87 8.79 39.86 -34.00
C GLY A 87 8.40 41.32 -33.70
N THR A 88 7.13 41.69 -33.85
CA THR A 88 6.64 43.05 -33.49
C THR A 88 6.69 43.29 -31.98
N TYR A 89 6.40 42.27 -31.17
CA TYR A 89 6.55 42.34 -29.72
C TYR A 89 8.03 42.46 -29.34
N VAL A 90 8.90 41.68 -29.99
CA VAL A 90 10.35 41.76 -29.77
C VAL A 90 10.86 43.16 -30.09
N MET A 91 10.51 43.71 -31.25
CA MET A 91 10.92 45.06 -31.63
C MET A 91 10.35 46.13 -30.70
N ALA A 92 9.08 46.06 -30.33
CA ALA A 92 8.49 46.99 -29.36
C ALA A 92 9.23 46.98 -28.01
N GLU A 93 9.60 45.79 -27.52
CA GLU A 93 10.38 45.67 -26.29
C GLU A 93 11.84 46.13 -26.44
N ILE A 94 12.48 45.90 -27.58
CA ILE A 94 13.83 46.44 -27.87
C ILE A 94 13.79 47.96 -27.86
N MET A 95 12.87 48.56 -28.60
CA MET A 95 12.67 50.01 -28.66
C MET A 95 12.51 50.60 -27.25
N ARG A 96 11.73 49.92 -26.40
CA ARG A 96 11.47 50.34 -25.03
C ARG A 96 12.71 50.20 -24.11
N ARG A 97 13.47 49.11 -24.23
CA ARG A 97 14.55 48.74 -23.28
C ARG A 97 15.93 49.25 -23.68
N ARG A 98 16.19 49.49 -24.95
CA ARG A 98 17.53 49.77 -25.49
C ARG A 98 17.66 51.24 -25.89
N PHE A 99 18.33 52.01 -25.05
CA PHE A 99 18.50 53.46 -25.23
C PHE A 99 19.29 53.84 -26.49
N ASN A 100 20.18 52.94 -26.96
CA ASN A 100 20.98 53.09 -28.16
C ASN A 100 20.31 52.53 -29.43
N PHE A 101 19.05 52.10 -29.36
CA PHE A 101 18.29 51.74 -30.56
C PHE A 101 17.94 52.99 -31.37
N SER A 102 18.14 52.95 -32.69
CA SER A 102 17.73 54.00 -33.62
C SER A 102 17.32 53.45 -35.00
N ALA A 103 16.22 53.90 -35.58
CA ALA A 103 15.74 53.43 -36.88
C ALA A 103 15.39 54.58 -37.84
N ASP A 104 15.62 54.40 -39.13
CA ASP A 104 15.08 55.32 -40.13
C ASP A 104 13.58 55.07 -40.33
N ARG A 105 13.14 53.84 -40.59
CA ARG A 105 11.71 53.49 -40.70
C ARG A 105 11.40 52.16 -40.02
N ILE A 106 10.16 52.01 -39.54
CA ILE A 106 9.69 50.77 -38.91
C ILE A 106 8.34 50.38 -39.50
N ILE A 107 8.22 49.12 -39.90
CA ILE A 107 6.99 48.50 -40.40
C ILE A 107 6.66 47.29 -39.52
N PHE A 108 5.46 47.27 -38.93
CA PHE A 108 4.88 46.14 -38.24
C PHE A 108 3.76 45.52 -39.07
N CYS A 109 3.66 44.20 -39.08
CA CYS A 109 2.55 43.50 -39.72
C CYS A 109 2.09 42.29 -38.88
N GLY A 110 0.77 42.09 -38.79
CA GLY A 110 0.20 41.07 -37.89
C GLY A 110 0.60 41.28 -36.42
N SER A 111 0.70 42.54 -35.99
CA SER A 111 1.33 42.92 -34.72
C SER A 111 0.67 42.32 -33.49
N VAL A 112 1.46 41.65 -32.64
CA VAL A 112 1.05 41.16 -31.32
C VAL A 112 1.57 42.05 -30.19
N ALA A 113 2.07 43.25 -30.53
CA ALA A 113 2.43 44.25 -29.54
C ALA A 113 1.18 44.86 -28.89
N ARG A 114 1.36 45.42 -27.68
CA ARG A 114 0.26 46.00 -26.93
C ARG A 114 -0.19 47.33 -27.53
N TYR A 115 -1.49 47.57 -27.56
CA TYR A 115 -2.07 48.83 -28.04
C TYR A 115 -1.59 50.05 -27.22
N ASP A 116 -1.13 49.84 -25.99
CA ASP A 116 -0.61 50.84 -25.06
C ASP A 116 0.93 50.89 -25.01
N THR A 117 1.59 50.31 -26.01
CA THR A 117 3.05 50.47 -26.17
C THR A 117 3.36 51.96 -26.29
N PRO A 118 4.20 52.53 -25.40
CA PRO A 118 4.38 53.98 -25.31
C PRO A 118 5.40 54.48 -26.35
N PHE A 119 5.04 54.41 -27.64
CA PHE A 119 5.92 54.84 -28.73
C PHE A 119 6.31 56.32 -28.64
N GLU A 120 5.50 57.14 -27.97
CA GLU A 120 5.77 58.55 -27.69
C GLU A 120 7.09 58.72 -26.92
N GLN A 121 7.41 57.80 -25.99
CA GLN A 121 8.64 57.83 -25.18
C GLN A 121 9.90 57.49 -25.96
N VAL A 122 9.75 56.94 -27.17
CA VAL A 122 10.86 56.52 -28.04
C VAL A 122 10.79 57.20 -29.41
N SER A 123 10.00 58.28 -29.52
CA SER A 123 9.76 59.01 -30.77
C SER A 123 11.01 59.62 -31.40
N GLU A 124 12.03 59.95 -30.59
CA GLU A 124 13.33 60.44 -31.09
C GLU A 124 14.23 59.31 -31.64
N ARG A 125 13.86 58.04 -31.39
CA ARG A 125 14.65 56.86 -31.80
C ARG A 125 14.24 56.35 -33.17
N PHE A 126 13.21 56.90 -33.79
CA PHE A 126 12.86 56.55 -35.17
C PHE A 126 12.21 57.70 -35.91
N VAL A 127 12.31 57.73 -37.24
CA VAL A 127 11.58 58.74 -38.01
C VAL A 127 10.13 58.31 -38.17
N ALA A 128 9.23 59.08 -37.58
CA ALA A 128 7.79 58.82 -37.62
C ALA A 128 7.21 59.00 -39.04
N PRO A 129 6.12 58.29 -39.38
CA PRO A 129 5.38 57.33 -38.54
C PRO A 129 5.98 55.91 -38.57
N LEU A 130 5.72 55.12 -37.53
CA LEU A 130 5.79 53.65 -37.61
C LEU A 130 4.56 53.16 -38.37
N LEU A 131 4.75 52.31 -39.37
CA LEU A 131 3.64 51.78 -40.17
C LEU A 131 3.16 50.45 -39.58
N ASN A 132 1.86 50.31 -39.31
CA ASN A 132 1.28 49.05 -38.84
C ASN A 132 0.26 48.52 -39.86
N GLU A 133 0.56 47.38 -40.49
CA GLU A 133 -0.37 46.69 -41.37
C GLU A 133 -1.40 45.92 -40.53
N VAL A 134 -2.67 46.27 -40.71
CA VAL A 134 -3.80 45.69 -40.00
C VAL A 134 -4.64 44.86 -40.97
N GLY A 135 -4.81 43.58 -40.66
CA GLY A 135 -5.62 42.66 -41.48
C GLY A 135 -6.98 42.43 -40.85
N THR A 136 -8.08 42.71 -41.57
CA THR A 136 -9.43 42.60 -41.00
C THR A 136 -9.83 41.16 -40.65
N ARG A 137 -9.13 40.16 -41.21
CA ARG A 137 -9.32 38.73 -40.92
C ARG A 137 -8.15 38.11 -40.13
N ASP A 138 -7.21 38.91 -39.65
CA ASP A 138 -6.12 38.40 -38.80
C ASP A 138 -6.59 38.24 -37.35
N ILE A 139 -6.91 37.00 -36.99
CA ILE A 139 -7.43 36.64 -35.65
C ILE A 139 -6.33 36.44 -34.61
N TRP A 140 -5.09 36.21 -35.03
CA TRP A 140 -4.04 35.71 -34.15
C TRP A 140 -3.59 36.72 -33.09
N PRO A 141 -3.47 38.03 -33.38
CA PRO A 141 -3.18 39.02 -32.34
C PRO A 141 -4.26 39.09 -31.26
N ALA A 142 -5.54 39.11 -31.65
CA ALA A 142 -6.66 39.06 -30.68
C ALA A 142 -6.64 37.78 -29.84
N PHE A 143 -6.39 36.63 -30.48
CA PHE A 143 -6.28 35.36 -29.77
C PHE A 143 -5.11 35.36 -28.78
N ALA A 144 -3.92 35.79 -29.20
CA ALA A 144 -2.72 35.89 -28.37
C ALA A 144 -2.95 36.76 -27.13
N GLN A 145 -3.59 37.92 -27.27
CA GLN A 145 -3.95 38.78 -26.14
C GLN A 145 -4.92 38.09 -25.16
N SER A 146 -5.87 37.32 -25.69
CA SER A 146 -6.97 36.74 -24.90
C SER A 146 -6.52 35.58 -23.97
N ILE A 147 -5.48 34.84 -24.37
CA ILE A 147 -5.00 33.65 -23.63
C ILE A 147 -3.66 33.85 -22.94
N THR A 148 -2.89 34.89 -23.28
CA THR A 148 -1.58 35.16 -22.67
C THR A 148 -1.58 36.43 -21.82
N PHE A 149 -0.54 36.59 -21.01
CA PHE A 149 -0.20 37.85 -20.36
C PHE A 149 0.93 38.52 -21.15
N GLY A 150 0.75 39.76 -21.61
CA GLY A 150 1.82 40.58 -22.19
C GLY A 150 1.72 40.88 -23.69
N TYR A 151 1.04 40.05 -24.49
CA TYR A 151 0.76 40.38 -25.90
C TYR A 151 -0.47 41.27 -26.04
N GLY A 152 -0.55 41.95 -27.18
CA GLY A 152 -1.71 42.71 -27.61
C GLY A 152 -2.21 42.28 -28.97
N SER A 153 -3.14 43.08 -29.48
CA SER A 153 -3.97 42.76 -30.64
C SER A 153 -3.90 43.83 -31.74
N ALA A 154 -2.80 44.60 -31.77
CA ALA A 154 -2.64 45.75 -32.66
C ALA A 154 -2.68 45.37 -34.16
N GLY A 155 -2.36 44.12 -34.53
CA GLY A 155 -2.50 43.61 -35.90
C GLY A 155 -3.95 43.27 -36.29
N THR A 156 -4.87 43.18 -35.32
CA THR A 156 -6.31 42.95 -35.52
C THR A 156 -7.12 44.26 -35.38
N TYR A 157 -6.76 45.10 -34.41
CA TYR A 157 -7.55 46.30 -34.06
C TYR A 157 -6.84 47.64 -34.33
N GLY A 158 -5.58 47.61 -34.80
CA GLY A 158 -4.73 48.80 -34.91
C GLY A 158 -4.18 49.27 -33.57
N PHE A 159 -3.17 50.14 -33.61
CA PHE A 159 -2.69 50.86 -32.42
C PHE A 159 -3.56 52.08 -32.10
N LYS A 160 -4.06 52.78 -33.13
CA LYS A 160 -4.87 54.01 -33.02
C LYS A 160 -4.22 55.07 -32.12
N ARG A 161 -2.90 55.26 -32.27
CA ARG A 161 -2.09 56.17 -31.44
C ARG A 161 -1.25 57.13 -32.30
N PRO A 162 -0.80 58.27 -31.74
CA PRO A 162 0.21 59.12 -32.37
C PRO A 162 1.49 58.35 -32.71
N TYR A 163 2.29 58.86 -33.64
CA TYR A 163 3.53 58.25 -34.15
C TYR A 163 3.38 56.90 -34.86
N VAL A 164 2.18 56.30 -34.86
CA VAL A 164 1.87 55.07 -35.59
C VAL A 164 0.79 55.36 -36.63
N ARG A 165 0.99 54.87 -37.86
CA ARG A 165 -0.01 54.91 -38.92
C ARG A 165 -0.52 53.48 -39.15
N ASP A 166 -1.77 53.24 -38.78
CA ASP A 166 -2.45 51.98 -39.11
C ASP A 166 -2.92 52.00 -40.58
N ARG A 167 -2.52 51.00 -41.36
CA ARG A 167 -2.98 50.78 -42.73
C ARG A 167 -3.82 49.50 -42.77
N TRP A 168 -5.08 49.65 -43.16
CA TRP A 168 -6.08 48.57 -43.10
C TRP A 168 -6.22 47.86 -44.44
N HIS A 169 -6.26 46.53 -44.40
CA HIS A 169 -6.43 45.67 -45.58
C HIS A 169 -7.64 44.76 -45.39
N ALA A 170 -8.67 44.96 -46.21
CA ALA A 170 -9.89 44.16 -46.16
C ALA A 170 -9.60 42.71 -46.59
N GLY A 171 -10.20 41.74 -45.90
CA GLY A 171 -10.01 40.32 -46.18
C GLY A 171 -8.63 39.75 -45.81
N ALA A 172 -7.66 40.57 -45.39
CA ALA A 172 -6.29 40.16 -45.13
C ALA A 172 -6.17 39.34 -43.83
N GLY A 173 -5.55 38.16 -43.94
CA GLY A 173 -5.15 37.32 -42.80
C GLY A 173 -3.68 37.52 -42.40
N HIS A 174 -3.22 36.78 -41.38
CA HIS A 174 -1.92 36.97 -40.73
C HIS A 174 -0.67 36.95 -41.62
N GLY A 175 -0.71 36.20 -42.72
CA GLY A 175 0.40 36.07 -43.68
C GLY A 175 0.24 36.92 -44.94
N TYR A 176 -0.85 37.69 -45.08
CA TYR A 176 -1.20 38.39 -46.31
C TYR A 176 -0.10 39.36 -46.80
N PHE A 177 0.58 40.00 -45.84
CA PHE A 177 1.59 41.03 -46.11
C PHE A 177 2.94 40.47 -46.59
N LEU A 178 3.16 39.16 -46.46
CA LEU A 178 4.49 38.55 -46.53
C LEU A 178 4.81 38.00 -47.93
N ASN A 179 4.68 38.85 -48.95
CA ASN A 179 5.01 38.47 -50.33
C ASN A 179 5.63 39.65 -51.10
N LYS A 180 6.27 39.33 -52.23
CA LYS A 180 6.97 40.29 -53.09
C LYS A 180 6.06 41.43 -53.56
N ASP A 181 4.89 41.13 -54.11
CA ASP A 181 3.97 42.13 -54.67
C ASP A 181 3.52 43.14 -53.61
N PHE A 182 3.22 42.65 -52.40
CA PHE A 182 2.86 43.50 -51.28
C PHE A 182 4.03 44.40 -50.89
N CYS A 183 5.24 43.84 -50.75
CA CYS A 183 6.44 44.60 -50.41
C CYS A 183 6.72 45.71 -51.44
N GLU A 184 6.72 45.40 -52.73
CA GLU A 184 6.99 46.36 -53.81
C GLU A 184 5.95 47.48 -53.87
N LYS A 185 4.67 47.14 -53.68
CA LYS A 185 3.57 48.11 -53.73
C LYS A 185 3.55 49.03 -52.53
N PHE A 186 3.85 48.51 -51.34
CA PHE A 186 3.45 49.15 -50.09
C PHE A 186 4.59 49.46 -49.12
N TRP A 187 5.70 48.72 -49.15
CA TRP A 187 6.84 48.92 -48.24
C TRP A 187 7.98 49.67 -48.92
N VAL A 188 8.30 49.35 -50.17
CA VAL A 188 9.36 50.04 -50.93
C VAL A 188 9.16 51.56 -50.99
N PRO A 189 7.98 52.10 -51.37
CA PRO A 189 7.77 53.56 -51.41
C PRO A 189 7.97 54.24 -50.05
N PHE A 190 7.58 53.55 -48.97
CA PHE A 190 7.71 54.03 -47.61
C PHE A 190 9.17 54.03 -47.14
N LEU A 191 9.95 53.03 -47.54
CA LEU A 191 11.39 52.94 -47.22
C LEU A 191 12.21 53.96 -48.02
N GLU A 192 11.89 54.18 -49.31
CA GLU A 192 12.66 55.11 -50.18
C GLU A 192 12.38 56.58 -49.86
N THR A 193 11.10 56.95 -49.69
CA THR A 193 10.68 58.36 -49.65
C THR A 193 9.83 58.73 -48.43
N GLY A 194 9.46 57.75 -47.61
CA GLY A 194 8.45 57.94 -46.55
C GLY A 194 7.01 58.02 -47.06
N ALA A 195 6.78 57.83 -48.37
CA ALA A 195 5.44 57.89 -48.94
C ALA A 195 4.57 56.72 -48.45
N VAL A 196 3.49 57.04 -47.74
CA VAL A 196 2.49 56.06 -47.31
C VAL A 196 1.44 55.91 -48.40
N VAL A 197 1.57 54.85 -49.21
CA VAL A 197 0.55 54.48 -50.20
C VAL A 197 -0.75 54.11 -49.47
N GLY A 198 -1.85 54.77 -49.84
CA GLY A 198 -3.17 54.55 -49.27
C GLY A 198 -3.70 53.14 -49.50
N SER A 199 -4.50 52.63 -48.56
CA SER A 199 -5.23 51.37 -48.69
C SER A 199 -6.74 51.60 -48.90
N GLU A 200 -7.50 50.51 -49.07
CA GLU A 200 -8.96 50.54 -49.25
C GLU A 200 -9.65 51.34 -48.13
N ARG A 201 -10.69 52.10 -48.50
CA ARG A 201 -11.16 53.27 -47.75
C ARG A 201 -11.95 53.00 -46.47
N ASP A 202 -12.38 51.77 -46.19
CA ASP A 202 -13.18 51.46 -45.00
C ASP A 202 -12.67 50.23 -44.23
N PRO A 203 -12.28 50.37 -42.94
CA PRO A 203 -11.89 49.23 -42.13
C PRO A 203 -13.10 48.35 -41.79
N GLU A 204 -13.10 47.11 -42.26
CA GLU A 204 -14.07 46.11 -41.81
C GLU A 204 -13.81 45.72 -40.34
N LEU A 205 -14.85 45.66 -39.53
CA LEU A 205 -14.74 45.18 -38.16
C LEU A 205 -14.41 43.67 -38.14
N PRO A 206 -13.52 43.21 -37.24
CA PRO A 206 -13.30 41.79 -37.03
C PRO A 206 -14.60 41.04 -36.71
N ALA A 207 -14.64 39.76 -37.06
CA ALA A 207 -15.80 38.89 -36.80
C ALA A 207 -16.25 38.97 -35.33
N TRP A 208 -17.56 38.84 -35.08
CA TRP A 208 -18.16 39.05 -33.75
C TRP A 208 -17.55 38.13 -32.67
N TRP A 209 -17.18 36.89 -33.02
CA TRP A 209 -16.56 35.95 -32.10
C TRP A 209 -15.12 36.34 -31.72
N VAL A 210 -14.39 37.03 -32.61
CA VAL A 210 -13.06 37.59 -32.32
C VAL A 210 -13.19 38.73 -31.32
N ARG A 211 -14.22 39.56 -31.47
CA ARG A 211 -14.57 40.61 -30.49
C ARG A 211 -14.97 40.01 -29.13
N LEU A 212 -15.61 38.84 -29.12
CA LEU A 212 -15.93 38.13 -27.87
C LEU A 212 -14.67 37.68 -27.12
N LEU A 213 -13.62 37.22 -27.82
CA LEU A 213 -12.34 36.85 -27.19
C LEU A 213 -11.70 38.02 -26.44
N TYR A 214 -11.83 39.24 -26.99
CA TYR A 214 -11.34 40.45 -26.34
C TYR A 214 -12.09 40.76 -25.03
N VAL A 215 -13.39 40.48 -24.97
CA VAL A 215 -14.24 40.73 -23.79
C VAL A 215 -14.09 39.64 -22.73
N VAL A 216 -14.20 38.37 -23.13
CA VAL A 216 -14.23 37.22 -22.20
C VAL A 216 -12.87 36.96 -21.55
N GLN A 217 -11.78 37.30 -22.24
CA GLN A 217 -10.40 37.07 -21.79
C GLN A 217 -10.21 35.66 -21.17
N PRO A 218 -10.30 34.60 -21.99
CA PRO A 218 -10.32 33.20 -21.53
C PRO A 218 -9.23 32.81 -20.54
N ARG A 219 -8.10 33.52 -20.51
CA ARG A 219 -7.07 33.38 -19.47
C ARG A 219 -7.61 33.41 -18.04
N PHE A 220 -8.64 34.23 -17.74
CA PHE A 220 -9.24 34.28 -16.40
C PHE A 220 -10.15 33.08 -16.12
N VAL A 221 -10.86 32.58 -17.13
CA VAL A 221 -11.66 31.35 -17.03
C VAL A 221 -10.76 30.15 -16.79
N LEU A 222 -9.66 30.04 -17.54
CA LEU A 222 -8.66 28.98 -17.37
C LEU A 222 -8.01 29.02 -15.97
N LEU A 223 -7.71 30.23 -15.46
CA LEU A 223 -7.20 30.40 -14.11
C LEU A 223 -8.22 29.96 -13.05
N ALA A 224 -9.49 30.33 -13.21
CA ALA A 224 -10.56 29.92 -12.29
C ALA A 224 -10.75 28.40 -12.26
N LEU A 225 -10.70 27.74 -13.42
CA LEU A 225 -10.77 26.27 -13.51
C LEU A 225 -9.57 25.59 -12.84
N LEU A 226 -8.36 26.15 -12.97
CA LEU A 226 -7.17 25.65 -12.29
C LEU A 226 -7.27 25.81 -10.77
N VAL A 227 -7.78 26.94 -10.29
CA VAL A 227 -7.98 27.17 -8.86
C VAL A 227 -9.05 26.22 -8.31
N ALA A 228 -10.15 26.03 -9.03
CA ALA A 228 -11.19 25.08 -8.65
C ALA A 228 -10.64 23.64 -8.58
N SER A 229 -9.86 23.19 -9.56
CA SER A 229 -9.28 21.84 -9.53
C SER A 229 -8.34 21.64 -8.35
N LEU A 230 -7.51 22.64 -8.02
CA LEU A 230 -6.64 22.61 -6.84
C LEU A 230 -7.42 22.63 -5.52
N TYR A 231 -8.57 23.29 -5.47
CA TYR A 231 -9.42 23.39 -4.27
C TYR A 231 -10.25 22.12 -4.02
N PHE A 232 -10.75 21.46 -5.07
CA PHE A 232 -11.64 20.29 -4.94
C PHE A 232 -10.90 18.94 -4.80
N VAL A 233 -9.67 18.80 -5.29
CA VAL A 233 -8.88 17.57 -5.19
C VAL A 233 -8.53 17.15 -3.74
N PRO A 234 -8.21 18.06 -2.79
CA PRO A 234 -7.92 17.69 -1.40
C PRO A 234 -9.13 17.18 -0.61
N TRP A 235 -10.35 17.60 -0.96
CA TRP A 235 -11.56 17.27 -0.19
C TRP A 235 -12.12 15.88 -0.49
N GLN A 236 -11.87 15.34 -1.69
CA GLN A 236 -12.35 14.01 -2.07
C GLN A 236 -11.54 12.85 -1.44
N ARG A 237 -10.42 13.12 -0.76
CA ARG A 237 -9.49 12.10 -0.22
C ARG A 237 -9.43 12.07 1.32
N LEU A 238 -10.46 12.57 2.00
CA LEU A 238 -10.54 12.60 3.47
C LEU A 238 -11.64 11.72 4.06
N ASP A 239 -12.34 10.96 3.21
CA ASP A 239 -13.46 10.15 3.65
C ASP A 239 -12.98 8.80 4.24
N SER A 240 -13.12 8.63 5.56
CA SER A 240 -12.82 7.38 6.29
C SER A 240 -13.92 6.33 6.13
N ARG A 241 -15.03 6.64 5.44
CA ARG A 241 -16.18 5.73 5.24
C ARG A 241 -15.80 4.32 4.77
N PRO A 242 -14.83 4.10 3.85
CA PRO A 242 -14.44 2.74 3.46
C PRO A 242 -13.85 1.93 4.62
N VAL A 243 -13.07 2.57 5.51
CA VAL A 243 -12.46 1.93 6.68
C VAL A 243 -13.53 1.58 7.72
N GLU A 244 -14.41 2.53 8.02
CA GLU A 244 -15.52 2.36 8.97
C GLU A 244 -16.47 1.25 8.52
N ARG A 245 -16.90 1.29 7.25
CA ARG A 245 -17.79 0.28 6.68
C ARG A 245 -17.15 -1.10 6.69
N TRP A 246 -15.86 -1.20 6.39
CA TRP A 246 -15.14 -2.48 6.45
C TRP A 246 -15.16 -3.06 7.86
N VAL A 247 -14.77 -2.28 8.87
CA VAL A 247 -14.76 -2.73 10.26
C VAL A 247 -16.16 -3.11 10.74
N GLU A 248 -17.17 -2.28 10.48
CA GLU A 248 -18.56 -2.56 10.87
C GLU A 248 -19.10 -3.85 10.24
N THR A 249 -18.85 -4.04 8.93
CA THR A 249 -19.32 -5.22 8.20
C THR A 249 -18.60 -6.48 8.68
N ALA A 250 -17.30 -6.39 8.96
CA ALA A 250 -16.52 -7.50 9.50
C ALA A 250 -16.95 -7.89 10.92
N GLU A 251 -17.22 -6.93 11.81
CA GLU A 251 -17.74 -7.20 13.15
C GLU A 251 -19.12 -7.87 13.09
N ARG A 252 -20.01 -7.39 12.23
CA ARG A 252 -21.34 -7.98 12.01
C ARG A 252 -21.27 -9.40 11.46
N ALA A 253 -20.40 -9.64 10.47
CA ALA A 253 -20.21 -10.97 9.90
C ALA A 253 -19.63 -11.95 10.94
N ARG A 254 -18.72 -11.48 11.80
CA ARG A 254 -18.17 -12.27 12.90
C ARG A 254 -19.22 -12.56 13.98
N SER A 255 -20.01 -11.58 14.39
CA SER A 255 -21.07 -11.79 15.40
C SER A 255 -22.13 -12.76 14.93
N ASN A 256 -22.41 -12.77 13.62
CA ASN A 256 -23.40 -13.65 13.01
C ASN A 256 -22.84 -15.03 12.63
N GLY A 257 -21.55 -15.29 12.85
CA GLY A 257 -20.91 -16.56 12.50
C GLY A 257 -20.87 -16.86 10.99
N THR A 258 -20.99 -15.84 10.13
CA THR A 258 -21.04 -16.04 8.66
C THR A 258 -19.66 -16.15 8.02
N ILE A 259 -18.58 -16.02 8.80
CA ILE A 259 -17.20 -16.17 8.35
C ILE A 259 -16.76 -17.61 8.65
N HIS A 260 -16.70 -18.45 7.61
CA HIS A 260 -16.27 -19.84 7.75
C HIS A 260 -15.34 -20.26 6.60
N PRO A 261 -14.26 -21.02 6.85
CA PRO A 261 -13.31 -21.43 5.80
C PRO A 261 -13.93 -22.24 4.65
N SER A 262 -15.01 -22.97 4.92
CA SER A 262 -15.68 -23.83 3.93
C SER A 262 -16.86 -23.17 3.22
N SER A 263 -17.11 -21.88 3.45
CA SER A 263 -18.26 -21.16 2.89
C SER A 263 -17.80 -19.90 2.16
N PRO A 264 -18.44 -19.51 1.05
CA PRO A 264 -18.13 -18.25 0.39
C PRO A 264 -18.44 -17.08 1.33
N LEU A 265 -17.62 -16.02 1.24
CA LEU A 265 -17.87 -14.82 2.01
C LEU A 265 -19.16 -14.11 1.56
N PRO A 266 -19.89 -13.47 2.49
CA PRO A 266 -20.99 -12.58 2.14
C PRO A 266 -20.56 -11.49 1.15
N ASN A 267 -21.39 -11.21 0.14
CA ASN A 267 -21.07 -10.25 -0.92
C ASN A 267 -20.79 -8.84 -0.38
N ASP A 268 -21.54 -8.41 0.64
CA ASP A 268 -21.35 -7.12 1.31
C ASP A 268 -20.00 -7.04 2.02
N LEU A 269 -19.56 -8.13 2.66
CA LEU A 269 -18.24 -8.22 3.29
C LEU A 269 -17.11 -8.13 2.25
N VAL A 270 -17.24 -8.85 1.13
CA VAL A 270 -16.26 -8.80 0.03
C VAL A 270 -16.18 -7.38 -0.55
N GLN A 271 -17.32 -6.73 -0.81
CA GLN A 271 -17.36 -5.36 -1.32
C GLN A 271 -16.75 -4.35 -0.34
N ALA A 272 -17.09 -4.46 0.95
CA ALA A 272 -16.55 -3.57 1.98
C ALA A 272 -15.03 -3.73 2.12
N ARG A 273 -14.53 -4.97 2.10
CA ARG A 273 -13.09 -5.25 2.08
C ARG A 273 -12.44 -4.61 0.87
N SER A 274 -12.88 -4.92 -0.34
CA SER A 274 -12.25 -4.40 -1.57
C SER A 274 -12.22 -2.87 -1.60
N ALA A 275 -13.29 -2.20 -1.15
CA ALA A 275 -13.31 -0.75 -1.03
C ALA A 275 -12.29 -0.21 0.00
N PHE A 276 -12.13 -0.88 1.13
CA PHE A 276 -11.07 -0.56 2.10
C PHE A 276 -9.68 -0.76 1.51
N GLU A 277 -9.43 -1.86 0.80
CA GLU A 277 -8.11 -2.16 0.22
C GLU A 277 -7.71 -1.11 -0.81
N GLU A 278 -8.63 -0.79 -1.73
CA GLU A 278 -8.45 0.25 -2.73
C GLU A 278 -8.22 1.62 -2.07
N TRP A 279 -9.02 1.96 -1.05
CA TRP A 279 -8.84 3.19 -0.29
C TRP A 279 -7.49 3.23 0.39
N TRP A 280 -7.08 2.16 1.07
CA TRP A 280 -5.81 2.08 1.78
C TRP A 280 -4.68 2.31 0.80
N GLN A 281 -4.59 1.53 -0.27
CA GLN A 281 -3.50 1.60 -1.25
C GLN A 281 -3.38 2.98 -1.93
N ASN A 282 -4.52 3.62 -2.24
CA ASN A 282 -4.53 4.90 -2.96
C ASN A 282 -4.45 6.15 -2.05
N THR A 283 -4.58 5.98 -0.73
CA THR A 283 -4.57 7.10 0.22
C THR A 283 -3.18 7.33 0.79
N GLY A 284 -2.69 8.56 0.80
CA GLY A 284 -1.38 8.90 1.37
C GLY A 284 -1.36 8.88 2.91
N LEU A 285 -0.16 8.76 3.50
CA LEU A 285 0.06 8.71 4.96
C LEU A 285 -0.60 9.88 5.72
N VAL A 286 -0.59 11.09 5.14
CA VAL A 286 -1.17 12.31 5.75
C VAL A 286 -2.66 12.17 6.04
N THR A 287 -3.39 11.42 5.22
CA THR A 287 -4.80 11.12 5.47
C THR A 287 -4.93 9.93 6.42
N ARG A 288 -4.18 8.84 6.19
CA ARG A 288 -4.28 7.63 7.04
C ARG A 288 -4.00 7.93 8.52
N ARG A 289 -3.06 8.83 8.83
CA ARG A 289 -2.75 9.26 10.21
C ARG A 289 -3.88 10.01 10.92
N LYS A 290 -4.92 10.45 10.21
CA LYS A 290 -6.11 11.09 10.79
C LYS A 290 -7.15 10.08 11.29
N LEU A 291 -7.01 8.81 10.91
CA LEU A 291 -7.88 7.76 11.41
C LEU A 291 -7.68 7.58 12.92
N ASP A 292 -8.75 7.21 13.61
CA ASP A 292 -8.64 6.67 14.95
C ASP A 292 -7.68 5.45 14.94
N PRO A 293 -6.67 5.39 15.83
CA PRO A 293 -5.71 4.29 15.86
C PRO A 293 -6.35 2.91 16.05
N SER A 294 -7.43 2.81 16.84
CA SER A 294 -8.10 1.53 17.07
C SER A 294 -8.88 1.10 15.83
N LEU A 295 -9.54 2.04 15.14
CA LEU A 295 -10.20 1.77 13.87
C LEU A 295 -9.21 1.30 12.79
N ALA A 296 -8.08 2.00 12.65
CA ALA A 296 -7.05 1.63 11.68
C ALA A 296 -6.46 0.25 11.97
N TYR A 297 -6.18 -0.05 13.25
CA TYR A 297 -5.71 -1.37 13.66
C TYR A 297 -6.74 -2.46 13.32
N LYS A 298 -8.02 -2.29 13.73
CA LYS A 298 -9.08 -3.25 13.41
C LYS A 298 -9.19 -3.51 11.92
N ALA A 299 -9.18 -2.46 11.09
CA ALA A 299 -9.29 -2.60 9.64
C ALA A 299 -8.16 -3.48 9.05
N LEU A 300 -6.91 -3.21 9.43
CA LEU A 300 -5.73 -3.95 8.97
C LEU A 300 -5.67 -5.37 9.54
N SER A 301 -5.94 -5.51 10.84
CA SER A 301 -5.99 -6.77 11.59
C SER A 301 -7.05 -7.72 11.00
N TYR A 302 -8.26 -7.22 10.75
CA TYR A 302 -9.34 -8.01 10.16
C TYR A 302 -9.00 -8.48 8.77
N ASN A 303 -8.33 -7.65 7.97
CA ASN A 303 -7.95 -8.07 6.62
C ASN A 303 -6.88 -9.18 6.67
N SER A 304 -5.83 -8.99 7.47
CA SER A 304 -4.79 -10.02 7.67
C SER A 304 -5.38 -11.36 8.17
N ARG A 305 -6.31 -11.31 9.13
CA ARG A 305 -6.98 -12.50 9.68
C ARG A 305 -7.91 -13.18 8.67
N LEU A 306 -8.63 -12.41 7.87
CA LEU A 306 -9.51 -12.95 6.83
C LEU A 306 -8.68 -13.69 5.77
N TYR A 307 -7.61 -13.08 5.26
CA TYR A 307 -6.69 -13.75 4.34
C TYR A 307 -6.09 -15.01 4.96
N ARG A 308 -5.65 -14.95 6.22
CA ARG A 308 -5.10 -16.11 6.92
C ARG A 308 -6.05 -17.31 6.93
N MET A 309 -7.34 -17.05 7.09
CA MET A 309 -8.38 -18.07 7.08
C MET A 309 -8.55 -18.75 5.72
N PHE A 310 -8.52 -17.99 4.62
CA PHE A 310 -8.69 -18.53 3.26
C PHE A 310 -7.39 -19.08 2.65
N GLU A 311 -6.24 -18.57 3.09
CA GLU A 311 -4.90 -19.03 2.73
C GLU A 311 -4.43 -20.15 3.68
N ARG A 312 -5.35 -20.96 4.22
CA ARG A 312 -5.01 -21.99 5.23
C ARG A 312 -4.03 -23.03 4.69
N GLN A 313 -4.17 -23.40 3.41
CA GLN A 313 -3.37 -24.41 2.71
C GLN A 313 -2.18 -23.81 1.95
N ASP A 314 -1.99 -22.49 2.01
CA ASP A 314 -0.88 -21.82 1.36
C ASP A 314 0.27 -21.66 2.37
N ASP A 315 1.45 -22.20 2.04
CA ASP A 315 2.64 -22.17 2.89
C ASP A 315 3.29 -20.78 2.97
N LEU A 316 2.90 -19.84 2.10
CA LEU A 316 3.40 -18.47 2.04
C LEU A 316 2.42 -17.45 2.62
N LYS A 317 1.11 -17.74 2.62
CA LYS A 317 0.04 -16.86 3.12
C LYS A 317 0.21 -15.39 2.66
N PRO A 318 0.28 -15.13 1.33
CA PRO A 318 0.76 -13.86 0.79
C PRO A 318 -0.09 -12.66 1.20
N GLY A 319 -1.42 -12.79 1.18
CA GLY A 319 -2.33 -11.73 1.59
C GLY A 319 -2.23 -11.44 3.09
N SER A 320 -2.19 -12.49 3.92
CA SER A 320 -2.05 -12.31 5.37
C SER A 320 -0.70 -11.64 5.74
N ASN A 321 0.38 -12.07 5.08
CA ASN A 321 1.69 -11.46 5.20
C ASN A 321 1.67 -9.99 4.81
N TYR A 322 1.16 -9.66 3.63
CA TYR A 322 1.06 -8.28 3.15
C TYR A 322 0.31 -7.38 4.15
N TRP A 323 -0.88 -7.79 4.60
CA TRP A 323 -1.70 -6.96 5.47
C TRP A 323 -1.15 -6.83 6.90
N SER A 324 -0.49 -7.87 7.43
CA SER A 324 0.20 -7.76 8.73
C SER A 324 1.41 -6.82 8.67
N GLU A 325 2.14 -6.81 7.55
CA GLU A 325 3.23 -5.84 7.30
C GLU A 325 2.69 -4.42 7.10
N GLN A 326 1.56 -4.25 6.40
CA GLN A 326 0.90 -2.94 6.29
C GLN A 326 0.48 -2.39 7.66
N CYS A 327 -0.04 -3.24 8.55
CA CYS A 327 -0.34 -2.88 9.94
C CYS A 327 0.91 -2.37 10.65
N LEU A 328 1.95 -3.19 10.67
CA LEU A 328 3.20 -2.90 11.36
C LEU A 328 3.85 -1.62 10.83
N SER A 329 4.03 -1.52 9.52
CA SER A 329 4.65 -0.37 8.86
C SER A 329 3.87 0.93 9.11
N PHE A 330 2.54 0.89 9.12
CA PHE A 330 1.74 2.07 9.42
C PHE A 330 1.93 2.53 10.86
N PHE A 331 1.83 1.64 11.85
CA PHE A 331 1.96 2.02 13.26
C PHE A 331 3.39 2.36 13.68
N GLU A 332 4.40 1.83 12.99
CA GLU A 332 5.77 2.32 13.06
C GLU A 332 5.88 3.75 12.53
N GLN A 333 5.29 4.07 11.39
CA GLN A 333 5.33 5.42 10.83
C GLN A 333 4.62 6.46 11.73
N VAL A 334 3.52 6.06 12.39
CA VAL A 334 2.80 6.94 13.34
C VAL A 334 3.30 6.84 14.78
N GLN A 335 4.27 5.96 15.06
CA GLN A 335 4.96 5.81 16.37
C GLN A 335 4.00 5.52 17.55
N ILE A 336 3.01 4.64 17.35
CA ILE A 336 2.07 4.23 18.42
C ILE A 336 2.47 2.86 18.95
N ALA A 337 3.27 2.83 20.01
CA ALA A 337 3.89 1.60 20.55
C ALA A 337 2.89 0.48 20.88
N ASP A 338 1.76 0.81 21.52
CA ASP A 338 0.70 -0.16 21.84
C ASP A 338 0.21 -0.92 20.58
N LYS A 339 -0.05 -0.18 19.49
CA LYS A 339 -0.52 -0.75 18.23
C LYS A 339 0.56 -1.47 17.44
N ILE A 340 1.83 -1.08 17.59
CA ILE A 340 2.96 -1.84 17.06
C ILE A 340 2.96 -3.24 17.70
N THR A 341 2.82 -3.34 19.03
CA THR A 341 2.75 -4.63 19.74
C THR A 341 1.54 -5.45 19.29
N GLU A 342 0.36 -4.84 19.13
CA GLU A 342 -0.82 -5.54 18.61
C GLU A 342 -0.63 -6.07 17.17
N CYS A 343 -0.04 -5.28 16.25
CA CYS A 343 0.29 -5.76 14.91
C CYS A 343 1.32 -6.89 14.94
N LEU A 344 2.31 -6.82 15.85
CA LEU A 344 3.28 -7.90 16.03
C LEU A 344 2.62 -9.18 16.57
N LEU A 345 1.62 -9.07 17.44
CA LEU A 345 0.83 -10.22 17.90
C LEU A 345 0.00 -10.86 16.78
N ASP A 346 -0.59 -10.05 15.90
CA ASP A 346 -1.29 -10.55 14.71
C ASP A 346 -0.32 -11.26 13.75
N ARG A 347 0.87 -10.70 13.55
CA ARG A 347 1.94 -11.30 12.75
C ARG A 347 2.52 -12.55 13.41
N ALA A 348 2.62 -12.58 14.74
CA ALA A 348 3.02 -13.74 15.52
C ALA A 348 2.02 -14.90 15.33
N ALA A 349 0.72 -14.62 15.28
CA ALA A 349 -0.30 -15.62 15.00
C ALA A 349 -0.22 -16.19 13.57
N LEU A 350 0.28 -15.41 12.60
CA LEU A 350 0.62 -15.92 11.26
C LEU A 350 1.77 -16.92 11.31
N PHE A 351 2.88 -16.58 11.98
CA PHE A 351 4.02 -17.49 12.15
C PHE A 351 3.67 -18.73 12.97
N LEU A 352 2.72 -18.61 13.91
CA LEU A 352 2.18 -19.75 14.62
C LEU A 352 1.52 -20.77 13.69
N GLU A 353 0.73 -20.32 12.71
CA GLU A 353 0.15 -21.24 11.72
C GLU A 353 1.20 -21.81 10.77
N LEU A 354 2.13 -20.97 10.28
CA LEU A 354 3.22 -21.43 9.40
C LEU A 354 4.10 -22.48 10.08
N SER A 355 4.36 -22.34 11.39
CA SER A 355 5.10 -23.34 12.17
C SER A 355 4.41 -24.71 12.28
N GLN A 356 3.12 -24.81 11.93
CA GLN A 356 2.36 -26.08 11.93
C GLN A 356 2.35 -26.76 10.55
N ILE A 357 2.59 -26.01 9.48
CA ILE A 357 2.53 -26.52 8.11
C ILE A 357 3.85 -27.27 7.83
N GLN A 358 3.82 -28.56 8.17
CA GLN A 358 4.77 -29.63 7.88
C GLN A 358 6.24 -29.23 7.62
N HIS A 359 7.10 -29.64 8.55
CA HIS A 359 8.56 -29.47 8.56
C HIS A 359 9.33 -30.22 7.44
N THR A 360 8.75 -30.42 6.27
CA THR A 360 9.33 -31.22 5.17
C THR A 360 10.40 -30.43 4.40
N ASN A 361 10.27 -29.10 4.31
CA ASN A 361 11.28 -28.22 3.71
C ASN A 361 12.14 -27.54 4.79
N ALA A 362 13.41 -27.93 4.88
CA ALA A 362 14.33 -27.46 5.91
C ALA A 362 14.64 -25.96 5.84
N ASP A 363 14.76 -25.38 4.64
CA ASP A 363 15.06 -23.96 4.46
C ASP A 363 13.84 -23.09 4.74
N ASN A 364 12.64 -23.54 4.36
CA ASN A 364 11.41 -22.85 4.72
C ASN A 364 11.21 -22.87 6.25
N PHE A 365 11.45 -24.02 6.89
CA PHE A 365 11.38 -24.14 8.34
C PHE A 365 12.36 -23.19 9.04
N ARG A 366 13.62 -23.12 8.59
CA ARG A 366 14.62 -22.21 9.16
C ARG A 366 14.18 -20.75 9.03
N ARG A 367 13.67 -20.36 7.86
CA ARG A 367 13.17 -18.99 7.62
C ARG A 367 12.00 -18.65 8.54
N ILE A 368 11.03 -19.55 8.70
CA ILE A 368 9.88 -19.39 9.58
C ILE A 368 10.34 -19.26 11.04
N ALA A 369 11.29 -20.09 11.47
CA ALA A 369 11.84 -20.04 12.81
C ALA A 369 12.55 -18.70 13.07
N GLU A 370 13.45 -18.28 12.19
CA GLU A 370 14.19 -17.00 12.31
C GLU A 370 13.26 -15.78 12.29
N SER A 371 12.34 -15.72 11.32
CA SER A 371 11.42 -14.59 11.16
C SER A 371 10.42 -14.52 12.31
N GLY A 372 9.89 -15.68 12.72
CA GLY A 372 8.97 -15.74 13.85
C GLY A 372 9.66 -15.39 15.17
N ASP A 373 10.89 -15.87 15.40
CA ASP A 373 11.67 -15.50 16.58
C ASP A 373 11.92 -13.99 16.67
N GLN A 374 12.28 -13.35 15.55
CA GLN A 374 12.42 -11.89 15.48
C GLN A 374 11.12 -11.17 15.84
N VAL A 375 9.97 -11.64 15.32
CA VAL A 375 8.66 -11.06 15.65
C VAL A 375 8.33 -11.22 17.14
N MET A 376 8.55 -12.39 17.72
CA MET A 376 8.27 -12.65 19.14
C MET A 376 9.15 -11.82 20.07
N ASN A 377 10.46 -11.78 19.80
CA ASN A 377 11.42 -11.01 20.60
C ASN A 377 11.12 -9.51 20.50
N ARG A 378 10.79 -9.03 19.30
CA ARG A 378 10.38 -7.64 19.10
C ARG A 378 9.08 -7.31 19.83
N ALA A 379 8.06 -8.16 19.75
CA ALA A 379 6.82 -7.99 20.49
C ALA A 379 7.10 -7.92 22.00
N THR A 380 7.96 -8.80 22.50
CA THR A 380 8.34 -8.87 23.93
C THR A 380 9.01 -7.57 24.38
N SER A 381 9.89 -7.00 23.55
CA SER A 381 10.61 -5.77 23.87
C SER A 381 9.74 -4.51 23.89
N LEU A 382 8.64 -4.49 23.11
CA LEU A 382 7.76 -3.33 22.95
C LEU A 382 6.49 -3.42 23.78
N ALA A 383 6.14 -4.61 24.28
CA ALA A 383 4.90 -4.83 25.01
C ALA A 383 4.84 -4.02 26.31
N SER A 384 3.71 -3.37 26.52
CA SER A 384 3.34 -2.83 27.83
C SER A 384 3.14 -3.96 28.85
N ASP A 385 3.16 -3.64 30.14
CA ASP A 385 2.97 -4.64 31.20
C ASP A 385 1.63 -5.39 31.07
N ALA A 386 0.58 -4.71 30.58
CA ALA A 386 -0.72 -5.33 30.31
C ALA A 386 -0.69 -6.31 29.12
N GLN A 387 0.21 -6.11 28.15
CA GLN A 387 0.31 -6.94 26.94
C GLN A 387 1.30 -8.11 27.09
N LYS A 388 2.28 -7.99 27.98
CA LYS A 388 3.33 -9.00 28.18
C LYS A 388 2.80 -10.43 28.38
N PRO A 389 1.75 -10.69 29.19
CA PRO A 389 1.23 -12.06 29.35
C PRO A 389 0.83 -12.69 28.01
N ASP A 390 0.13 -11.94 27.16
CA ASP A 390 -0.32 -12.43 25.85
C ASP A 390 0.83 -12.64 24.87
N VAL A 391 1.83 -11.74 24.88
CA VAL A 391 3.04 -11.87 24.06
C VAL A 391 3.84 -13.11 24.45
N TYR A 392 4.09 -13.31 25.74
CA TYR A 392 4.81 -14.49 26.22
C TYR A 392 4.04 -15.78 25.94
N ARG A 393 2.72 -15.78 26.11
CA ARG A 393 1.89 -16.94 25.75
C ARG A 393 1.95 -17.24 24.26
N MET A 394 1.93 -16.22 23.40
CA MET A 394 2.05 -16.40 21.95
C MET A 394 3.43 -16.95 21.56
N ALA A 395 4.50 -16.39 22.14
CA ALA A 395 5.87 -16.85 21.94
C ALA A 395 6.03 -18.31 22.38
N SER A 396 5.49 -18.68 23.54
CA SER A 396 5.49 -20.07 24.01
C SER A 396 4.83 -21.01 23.01
N ARG A 397 3.66 -20.65 22.48
CA ARG A 397 2.94 -21.47 21.48
C ARG A 397 3.74 -21.63 20.19
N PHE A 398 4.43 -20.58 19.76
CA PHE A 398 5.27 -20.62 18.57
C PHE A 398 6.45 -21.57 18.74
N TYR A 399 7.24 -21.42 19.82
CA TYR A 399 8.35 -22.34 20.07
C TYR A 399 7.88 -23.77 20.32
N TYR A 400 6.71 -23.95 20.96
CA TYR A 400 6.11 -25.27 21.12
C TYR A 400 5.81 -25.95 19.77
N ASN A 401 5.33 -25.19 18.77
CA ASN A 401 5.11 -25.74 17.43
C ASN A 401 6.43 -25.99 16.70
N LEU A 402 7.43 -25.12 16.81
CA LEU A 402 8.76 -25.34 16.22
C LEU A 402 9.45 -26.59 16.78
N ALA A 403 9.20 -26.92 18.05
CA ALA A 403 9.75 -28.10 18.68
C ALA A 403 9.23 -29.42 18.10
N ARG A 404 8.11 -29.41 17.36
CA ARG A 404 7.48 -30.64 16.86
C ARG A 404 8.40 -31.43 15.93
N PRO A 405 8.35 -32.78 15.98
CA PRO A 405 9.16 -33.63 15.13
C PRO A 405 8.75 -33.50 13.66
N ARG A 406 9.73 -33.61 12.76
CA ARG A 406 9.49 -33.48 11.31
C ARG A 406 8.54 -34.51 10.74
N SER A 407 8.48 -35.69 11.36
CA SER A 407 7.58 -36.77 10.99
C SER A 407 6.11 -36.45 11.24
N GLY A 408 5.81 -35.40 12.03
CA GLY A 408 4.47 -35.13 12.54
C GLY A 408 3.98 -36.13 13.58
N MET A 409 4.73 -37.21 13.85
CA MET A 409 4.38 -38.22 14.85
C MET A 409 4.74 -37.69 16.24
N LEU A 410 3.73 -37.40 17.06
CA LEU A 410 3.92 -36.78 18.39
C LEU A 410 4.74 -37.65 19.37
N SER A 411 4.84 -38.96 19.08
CA SER A 411 5.67 -39.95 19.79
C SER A 411 7.17 -39.89 19.42
N SER A 412 7.53 -39.21 18.33
CA SER A 412 8.93 -38.97 17.97
C SER A 412 9.56 -37.89 18.87
N ARG A 413 10.89 -37.84 18.93
CA ARG A 413 11.61 -36.83 19.72
C ARG A 413 11.39 -35.41 19.17
N TRP A 414 10.96 -34.50 20.03
CA TRP A 414 10.85 -33.06 19.81
C TRP A 414 12.20 -32.36 20.05
N ASP A 415 12.37 -31.18 19.47
CA ASP A 415 13.56 -30.34 19.69
C ASP A 415 13.52 -29.72 21.09
N ASN A 416 14.44 -30.16 21.95
CA ASN A 416 14.52 -29.70 23.33
C ASN A 416 14.88 -28.22 23.47
N ASN A 417 15.57 -27.61 22.50
CA ASN A 417 15.95 -26.21 22.59
C ASN A 417 14.70 -25.32 22.45
N TYR A 418 13.90 -25.57 21.41
CA TYR A 418 12.64 -24.85 21.22
C TYR A 418 11.64 -25.18 22.33
N LEU A 419 11.60 -26.42 22.80
CA LEU A 419 10.69 -26.79 23.87
C LEU A 419 11.06 -26.11 25.20
N ALA A 420 12.37 -25.92 25.47
CA ALA A 420 12.83 -25.20 26.66
C ALA A 420 12.43 -23.72 26.62
N LEU A 421 12.59 -23.08 25.46
CA LEU A 421 12.09 -21.72 25.22
C LEU A 421 10.57 -21.66 25.41
N ALA A 422 9.83 -22.66 24.92
CA ALA A 422 8.38 -22.72 25.08
C ALA A 422 7.97 -22.77 26.56
N VAL A 423 8.67 -23.57 27.38
CA VAL A 423 8.44 -23.64 28.84
C VAL A 423 8.78 -22.31 29.51
N GLU A 424 9.94 -21.73 29.21
CA GLU A 424 10.38 -20.46 29.78
C GLU A 424 9.35 -19.35 29.53
N ARG A 425 8.94 -19.16 28.26
CA ARG A 425 7.94 -18.15 27.90
C ARG A 425 6.59 -18.43 28.54
N ALA A 426 6.19 -19.69 28.70
CA ALA A 426 4.92 -20.01 29.34
C ALA A 426 4.92 -19.70 30.84
N LYS A 427 6.02 -20.00 31.54
CA LYS A 427 6.20 -19.64 32.96
C LYS A 427 6.14 -18.11 33.14
N GLN A 428 6.83 -17.36 32.28
CA GLN A 428 6.76 -15.88 32.27
C GLN A 428 5.33 -15.35 32.07
N ALA A 429 4.57 -15.92 31.12
CA ALA A 429 3.17 -15.53 30.92
C ALA A 429 2.30 -15.80 32.15
N TYR A 430 2.49 -16.96 32.79
CA TYR A 430 1.78 -17.34 34.01
C TYR A 430 2.15 -16.47 35.21
N GLU A 431 3.42 -16.16 35.41
CA GLU A 431 3.88 -15.32 36.53
C GLU A 431 3.29 -13.91 36.48
N LEU A 432 3.11 -13.37 35.28
CA LEU A 432 2.53 -12.04 35.08
C LEU A 432 1.01 -12.00 35.20
N ASP A 433 0.32 -13.08 34.81
CA ASP A 433 -1.14 -13.20 34.93
C ASP A 433 -1.54 -14.66 35.15
N SER A 434 -1.39 -15.08 36.41
CA SER A 434 -1.63 -16.46 36.87
C SER A 434 -3.11 -16.79 36.96
N ALA A 435 -3.96 -15.76 37.04
CA ALA A 435 -5.40 -15.92 37.03
C ALA A 435 -5.87 -16.35 35.64
N ASN A 436 -5.21 -16.00 34.54
CA ASN A 436 -5.68 -16.30 33.18
C ASN A 436 -5.49 -17.77 32.76
N LEU A 437 -6.59 -18.44 32.42
CA LEU A 437 -6.64 -19.88 32.16
C LEU A 437 -5.86 -20.22 30.91
N LEU A 438 -5.77 -19.31 29.94
CA LEU A 438 -4.98 -19.51 28.73
C LEU A 438 -3.48 -19.60 29.06
N ASN A 439 -3.01 -18.81 30.04
CA ASN A 439 -1.61 -18.84 30.49
C ASN A 439 -1.32 -20.14 31.22
N VAL A 440 -2.19 -20.53 32.18
CA VAL A 440 -2.06 -21.82 32.91
C VAL A 440 -2.11 -23.01 31.94
N THR A 441 -3.03 -22.99 30.97
CA THR A 441 -3.17 -24.05 29.96
C THR A 441 -1.90 -24.19 29.13
N GLN A 442 -1.34 -23.06 28.66
CA GLN A 442 -0.14 -23.10 27.83
C GLN A 442 1.11 -23.51 28.63
N MET A 443 1.26 -23.04 29.87
CA MET A 443 2.31 -23.47 30.77
C MET A 443 2.23 -24.97 31.03
N SER A 444 1.04 -25.47 31.36
CA SER A 444 0.80 -26.88 31.59
C SER A 444 1.14 -27.71 30.35
N ARG A 445 0.75 -27.25 29.16
CA ARG A 445 1.07 -27.91 27.89
C ARG A 445 2.57 -28.00 27.63
N ALA A 446 3.31 -26.91 27.83
CA ALA A 446 4.75 -26.89 27.60
C ALA A 446 5.48 -27.80 28.60
N ILE A 447 5.11 -27.75 29.89
CA ILE A 447 5.68 -28.60 30.94
C ILE A 447 5.38 -30.08 30.69
N GLN A 448 4.11 -30.44 30.39
CA GLN A 448 3.73 -31.82 30.07
C GLN A 448 4.58 -32.38 28.94
N ARG A 449 4.74 -31.59 27.86
CA ARG A 449 5.50 -32.06 26.70
C ARG A 449 6.98 -32.17 26.97
N MET A 450 7.57 -31.21 27.69
CA MET A 450 8.99 -31.25 28.07
C MET A 450 9.29 -32.46 28.96
N ALA A 451 8.41 -32.69 29.95
CA ALA A 451 8.49 -33.85 30.81
C ALA A 451 8.48 -35.15 29.99
N ALA A 452 7.63 -35.25 28.98
CA ALA A 452 7.48 -36.44 28.13
C ALA A 452 8.54 -36.60 27.00
N ASN A 453 9.45 -35.65 26.78
CA ASN A 453 10.31 -35.63 25.57
C ASN A 453 11.83 -35.42 25.79
N PRO A 454 12.69 -36.36 25.31
CA PRO A 454 12.46 -37.82 25.29
C PRO A 454 12.04 -38.30 26.70
N PRO A 455 11.58 -39.54 26.93
CA PRO A 455 11.07 -39.93 28.25
C PRO A 455 12.04 -39.56 29.37
N GLN A 456 11.74 -38.46 30.09
CA GLN A 456 12.51 -37.99 31.24
C GLN A 456 11.90 -38.55 32.52
N ASP A 457 11.22 -39.69 32.41
CA ASP A 457 10.45 -40.34 33.48
C ASP A 457 11.33 -40.69 34.69
N SER A 458 12.65 -40.79 34.49
CA SER A 458 13.65 -41.01 35.54
C SER A 458 14.19 -39.74 36.20
N GLN A 459 13.83 -38.54 35.72
CA GLN A 459 14.29 -37.27 36.27
C GLN A 459 13.26 -36.70 37.26
N ALA A 460 13.59 -36.74 38.55
CA ALA A 460 12.67 -36.36 39.64
C ALA A 460 12.15 -34.92 39.55
N ASN A 461 12.98 -33.98 39.07
CA ASN A 461 12.61 -32.57 38.88
C ASN A 461 11.42 -32.39 37.93
N TRP A 462 11.36 -33.14 36.82
CA TRP A 462 10.25 -33.04 35.87
C TRP A 462 8.96 -33.63 36.40
N THR A 463 9.05 -34.67 37.23
CA THR A 463 7.88 -35.21 37.92
C THR A 463 7.34 -34.21 38.94
N GLU A 464 8.20 -33.48 39.65
CA GLU A 464 7.79 -32.39 40.54
C GLU A 464 7.15 -31.21 39.78
N ASP A 465 7.77 -30.76 38.68
CA ASP A 465 7.23 -29.71 37.81
C ASP A 465 5.85 -30.13 37.23
N LEU A 466 5.71 -31.38 36.79
CA LEU A 466 4.45 -31.93 36.30
C LEU A 466 3.38 -31.94 37.40
N ARG A 467 3.74 -32.39 38.61
CA ARG A 467 2.83 -32.41 39.77
C ARG A 467 2.39 -31.00 40.16
N HIS A 468 3.30 -30.04 40.13
CA HIS A 468 2.99 -28.64 40.42
C HIS A 468 2.05 -28.05 39.36
N ALA A 469 2.37 -28.21 38.08
CA ALA A 469 1.53 -27.76 36.98
C ALA A 469 0.14 -28.39 36.99
N GLN A 470 0.04 -29.70 37.28
CA GLN A 470 -1.24 -30.43 37.35
C GLN A 470 -2.15 -29.84 38.42
N LYS A 471 -1.62 -29.58 39.63
CA LYS A 471 -2.39 -28.97 40.73
C LYS A 471 -2.92 -27.58 40.36
N LEU A 472 -2.07 -26.75 39.75
CA LEU A 472 -2.47 -25.41 39.29
C LEU A 472 -3.54 -25.48 38.20
N MET A 473 -3.36 -26.37 37.22
CA MET A 473 -4.30 -26.57 36.13
C MET A 473 -5.66 -27.08 36.62
N ALA A 474 -5.66 -28.07 37.52
CA ALA A 474 -6.88 -28.63 38.12
C ALA A 474 -7.66 -27.55 38.89
N ALA A 475 -6.97 -26.75 39.72
CA ALA A 475 -7.58 -25.65 40.44
C ALA A 475 -8.16 -24.58 39.49
N ALA A 476 -7.39 -24.16 38.48
CA ALA A 476 -7.82 -23.15 37.51
C ALA A 476 -8.99 -23.63 36.64
N TYR A 477 -8.98 -24.90 36.22
CA TYR A 477 -10.06 -25.52 35.45
C TYR A 477 -11.35 -25.60 36.26
N ARG A 478 -11.31 -26.17 37.47
CA ARG A 478 -12.50 -26.29 38.33
C ARG A 478 -13.10 -24.92 38.69
N ALA A 479 -12.26 -23.92 38.95
CA ALA A 479 -12.71 -22.56 39.24
C ALA A 479 -13.48 -21.91 38.08
N ARG A 480 -13.29 -22.39 36.84
CA ARG A 480 -13.88 -21.81 35.64
C ARG A 480 -14.82 -22.71 34.87
N LEU A 481 -14.93 -23.98 35.24
CA LEU A 481 -15.70 -24.99 34.52
C LEU A 481 -17.12 -24.52 34.17
N SER A 482 -17.81 -23.87 35.11
CA SER A 482 -19.16 -23.34 34.91
C SER A 482 -19.26 -22.19 33.89
N SER A 483 -18.15 -21.52 33.57
CA SER A 483 -18.08 -20.43 32.59
C SER A 483 -17.68 -20.88 31.18
N LEU A 484 -17.11 -22.09 31.04
CA LEU A 484 -16.63 -22.60 29.76
C LEU A 484 -17.80 -23.20 28.97
N ARG A 485 -18.40 -22.40 28.09
CA ARG A 485 -19.61 -22.78 27.33
C ARG A 485 -19.37 -23.15 25.87
N THR A 486 -18.20 -22.82 25.30
CA THR A 486 -17.90 -23.09 23.89
C THR A 486 -16.79 -24.14 23.75
N PRO A 487 -16.77 -24.93 22.66
CA PRO A 487 -15.72 -25.90 22.39
C PRO A 487 -14.31 -25.32 22.50
N GLU A 488 -14.08 -24.12 21.96
CA GLU A 488 -12.77 -23.46 21.93
C GLU A 488 -12.29 -23.04 23.32
N ALA A 489 -13.23 -22.73 24.22
CA ALA A 489 -12.92 -22.38 25.60
C ALA A 489 -12.71 -23.61 26.48
N LEU A 490 -13.47 -24.70 26.26
CA LEU A 490 -13.47 -25.89 27.11
C LEU A 490 -12.39 -26.91 26.73
N ILE A 491 -12.23 -27.23 25.43
CA ILE A 491 -11.41 -28.36 24.99
C ILE A 491 -9.93 -28.18 25.36
N PRO A 492 -9.26 -27.04 25.08
CA PRO A 492 -7.84 -26.92 25.36
C PRO A 492 -7.45 -27.11 26.84
N PRO A 493 -8.13 -26.48 27.83
CA PRO A 493 -7.81 -26.70 29.24
C PRO A 493 -8.22 -28.11 29.73
N ALA A 494 -9.33 -28.66 29.24
CA ALA A 494 -9.79 -29.99 29.61
C ALA A 494 -8.82 -31.09 29.16
N ASN A 495 -8.42 -31.07 27.88
CA ASN A 495 -7.48 -32.03 27.31
C ASN A 495 -6.15 -31.99 28.06
N ILE A 496 -5.58 -30.80 28.27
CA ILE A 496 -4.27 -30.74 28.93
C ILE A 496 -4.33 -31.21 30.38
N LEU A 497 -5.40 -30.89 31.12
CA LEU A 497 -5.60 -31.42 32.47
C LEU A 497 -5.64 -32.95 32.44
N ALA A 498 -6.38 -33.52 31.49
CA ALA A 498 -6.54 -34.97 31.39
C ALA A 498 -5.25 -35.70 31.05
N VAL A 499 -4.56 -35.28 29.99
CA VAL A 499 -3.30 -35.91 29.54
C VAL A 499 -2.19 -35.72 30.58
N MET A 500 -2.06 -34.53 31.16
CA MET A 500 -1.06 -34.28 32.21
C MET A 500 -1.31 -35.14 33.46
N THR A 501 -2.57 -35.27 33.87
CA THR A 501 -2.95 -36.08 35.02
C THR A 501 -2.65 -37.56 34.77
N MET A 502 -2.89 -38.04 33.54
CA MET A 502 -2.54 -39.39 33.13
C MET A 502 -1.04 -39.66 33.21
N ASP A 503 -0.22 -38.78 32.63
CA ASP A 503 1.24 -38.94 32.66
C ASP A 503 1.78 -38.90 34.10
N LEU A 504 1.26 -37.99 34.93
CA LEU A 504 1.64 -37.89 36.34
C LEU A 504 1.29 -39.16 37.11
N ALA A 505 0.07 -39.69 36.93
CA ALA A 505 -0.40 -40.89 37.60
C ALA A 505 0.49 -42.11 37.30
N LEU A 506 0.83 -42.32 36.02
CA LEU A 506 1.72 -43.41 35.61
C LEU A 506 3.15 -43.22 36.14
N ARG A 507 3.69 -41.99 36.11
CA ARG A 507 5.03 -41.69 36.62
C ARG A 507 5.15 -41.90 38.13
N ASP A 508 4.20 -41.37 38.90
CA ASP A 508 4.18 -41.52 40.36
C ASP A 508 4.00 -42.97 40.78
N TRP A 509 3.31 -43.78 39.97
CA TRP A 509 3.21 -45.23 40.17
C TRP A 509 4.53 -45.94 39.85
N HIS A 510 5.10 -45.75 38.65
CA HIS A 510 6.32 -46.43 38.22
C HIS A 510 7.55 -46.11 39.07
N THR A 511 7.64 -44.91 39.62
CA THR A 511 8.76 -44.47 40.46
C THR A 511 8.59 -44.84 41.93
N SER A 512 7.45 -45.40 42.32
CA SER A 512 7.14 -45.67 43.72
C SER A 512 7.76 -46.96 44.26
N PRO A 513 8.41 -46.91 45.44
CA PRO A 513 8.77 -48.12 46.18
C PRO A 513 7.55 -48.85 46.78
N LYS A 514 6.36 -48.23 46.78
CA LYS A 514 5.08 -48.79 47.27
C LYS A 514 4.06 -48.90 46.13
N ALA A 515 4.43 -49.63 45.07
CA ALA A 515 3.69 -49.72 43.82
C ALA A 515 2.18 -50.00 43.98
N ARG A 516 1.76 -50.82 44.96
CA ARG A 516 0.34 -51.11 45.20
C ARG A 516 -0.44 -49.92 45.78
N ALA A 517 0.00 -49.34 46.91
CA ALA A 517 -0.71 -48.21 47.53
C ALA A 517 -0.74 -46.94 46.64
N ASN A 518 0.25 -46.80 45.75
CA ASN A 518 0.28 -45.69 44.80
C ASN A 518 -0.60 -45.94 43.57
N ALA A 519 -0.96 -47.19 43.26
CA ALA A 519 -1.89 -47.49 42.18
C ALA A 519 -3.31 -47.00 42.52
N GLU A 520 -3.80 -47.25 43.75
CA GLU A 520 -5.10 -46.75 44.23
C GLU A 520 -5.20 -45.22 44.14
N GLN A 521 -4.16 -44.52 44.61
CA GLN A 521 -4.08 -43.06 44.56
C GLN A 521 -4.04 -42.54 43.12
N ALA A 522 -3.29 -43.21 42.25
CA ALA A 522 -3.22 -42.87 40.83
C ALA A 522 -4.58 -43.07 40.13
N VAL A 523 -5.28 -44.18 40.38
CA VAL A 523 -6.64 -44.42 39.86
C VAL A 523 -7.62 -43.36 40.36
N ALA A 524 -7.57 -43.02 41.66
CA ALA A 524 -8.42 -41.98 42.23
C ALA A 524 -8.17 -40.62 41.56
N LEU A 525 -6.91 -40.28 41.27
CA LEU A 525 -6.54 -39.06 40.57
C LEU A 525 -7.07 -39.05 39.12
N LEU A 526 -6.94 -40.17 38.39
CA LEU A 526 -7.50 -40.29 37.03
C LEU A 526 -9.02 -40.12 37.01
N LYS A 527 -9.73 -40.76 37.97
CA LYS A 527 -11.19 -40.66 38.10
C LYS A 527 -11.65 -39.26 38.51
N ALA A 528 -10.85 -38.52 39.27
CA ALA A 528 -11.19 -37.19 39.73
C ALA A 528 -10.93 -36.09 38.68
N ASP A 529 -9.79 -36.15 37.99
CA ASP A 529 -9.32 -35.04 37.15
C ASP A 529 -9.22 -35.36 35.67
N ALA A 530 -8.86 -36.59 35.30
CA ALA A 530 -8.61 -36.92 33.89
C ALA A 530 -9.87 -37.33 33.14
N LEU A 531 -10.57 -38.35 33.64
CA LEU A 531 -11.77 -38.89 32.99
C LEU A 531 -12.90 -37.84 32.90
N PRO A 532 -13.24 -37.08 33.97
CA PRO A 532 -14.31 -36.10 33.88
C PRO A 532 -13.99 -34.98 32.90
N ALA A 533 -12.79 -34.40 32.95
CA ALA A 533 -12.39 -33.31 32.05
C ALA A 533 -12.47 -33.73 30.59
N GLN A 534 -11.94 -34.92 30.25
CA GLN A 534 -11.97 -35.41 28.88
C GLN A 534 -13.38 -35.80 28.42
N THR A 535 -14.20 -36.37 29.32
CA THR A 535 -15.60 -36.72 29.03
C THR A 535 -16.44 -35.46 28.79
N ASP A 536 -16.24 -34.41 29.60
CA ASP A 536 -16.93 -33.12 29.44
C ASP A 536 -16.58 -32.46 28.09
N ALA A 537 -15.30 -32.52 27.69
CA ALA A 537 -14.87 -32.04 26.38
C ALA A 537 -15.56 -32.79 25.24
N TRP A 538 -15.64 -34.12 25.32
CA TRP A 538 -16.35 -34.93 24.33
C TRP A 538 -17.86 -34.67 24.31
N ALA A 539 -18.48 -34.54 25.47
CA ALA A 539 -19.91 -34.27 25.60
C ALA A 539 -20.32 -32.95 24.93
N LEU A 540 -19.47 -31.93 25.00
CA LEU A 540 -19.71 -30.63 24.37
C LEU A 540 -19.63 -30.69 22.84
N VAL A 541 -18.74 -31.54 22.31
CA VAL A 541 -18.43 -31.59 20.88
C VAL A 541 -19.35 -32.54 20.12
N ARG A 542 -19.68 -33.71 20.68
CA ARG A 542 -20.27 -34.85 19.96
C ARG A 542 -21.57 -34.55 19.20
N ALA A 543 -22.33 -33.55 19.63
CA ALA A 543 -23.61 -33.17 19.04
C ALA A 543 -23.53 -31.88 18.18
N THR A 544 -22.31 -31.43 17.87
CA THR A 544 -22.06 -30.17 17.14
C THR A 544 -21.28 -30.43 15.85
N GLU A 545 -21.17 -29.43 14.98
CA GLU A 545 -20.37 -29.52 13.75
C GLU A 545 -18.89 -29.83 14.01
N TRP A 546 -18.40 -29.48 15.19
CA TRP A 546 -17.04 -29.71 15.67
C TRP A 546 -16.69 -31.19 15.85
N ALA A 547 -17.70 -32.07 15.90
CA ALA A 547 -17.47 -33.51 15.97
C ALA A 547 -16.58 -34.02 14.84
N LYS A 548 -16.67 -33.42 13.64
CA LYS A 548 -15.83 -33.82 12.50
C LYS A 548 -14.34 -33.64 12.76
N ASP A 549 -13.97 -32.60 13.49
CA ASP A 549 -12.57 -32.22 13.69
C ASP A 549 -11.97 -32.83 14.96
N PHE A 550 -12.78 -33.14 15.97
CA PHE A 550 -12.29 -33.50 17.31
C PHE A 550 -12.64 -34.93 17.76
N THR A 551 -13.48 -35.68 17.02
CA THR A 551 -13.89 -37.04 17.43
C THR A 551 -12.70 -37.97 17.61
N PHE A 552 -11.72 -37.95 16.70
CA PHE A 552 -10.52 -38.78 16.82
C PHE A 552 -9.74 -38.44 18.10
N ASP A 553 -9.30 -37.18 18.24
CA ASP A 553 -8.38 -36.78 19.31
C ASP A 553 -9.01 -36.99 20.70
N LEU A 554 -10.29 -36.62 20.87
CA LEU A 554 -10.94 -36.70 22.18
C LEU A 554 -11.16 -38.15 22.64
N ASN A 555 -11.61 -39.03 21.75
CA ASN A 555 -11.83 -40.43 22.07
C ASN A 555 -10.51 -41.21 22.15
N TYR A 556 -9.50 -40.85 21.35
CA TYR A 556 -8.17 -41.44 21.45
C TYR A 556 -7.54 -41.17 22.82
N ASP A 557 -7.62 -39.92 23.31
CA ASP A 557 -7.15 -39.58 24.65
C ASP A 557 -7.98 -40.23 25.76
N LEU A 558 -9.31 -40.40 25.60
CA LEU A 558 -10.12 -41.20 26.55
C LEU A 558 -9.63 -42.65 26.62
N ALA A 559 -9.39 -43.29 25.47
CA ALA A 559 -8.86 -44.64 25.41
C ALA A 559 -7.49 -44.75 26.09
N ARG A 560 -6.61 -43.74 25.94
CA ARG A 560 -5.31 -43.67 26.63
C ARG A 560 -5.47 -43.59 28.14
N ILE A 561 -6.33 -42.69 28.63
CA ILE A 561 -6.58 -42.49 30.07
C ILE A 561 -7.16 -43.76 30.69
N ARG A 562 -8.15 -44.38 30.02
CA ARG A 562 -8.75 -45.63 30.49
C ARG A 562 -7.75 -46.79 30.46
N SER A 563 -6.91 -46.88 29.43
CA SER A 563 -5.84 -47.87 29.36
C SER A 563 -4.81 -47.69 30.48
N ALA A 564 -4.46 -46.46 30.85
CA ALA A 564 -3.62 -46.18 32.01
C ALA A 564 -4.31 -46.62 33.32
N ALA A 565 -5.61 -46.36 33.48
CA ALA A 565 -6.38 -46.82 34.63
C ALA A 565 -6.43 -48.36 34.72
N VAL A 566 -6.59 -49.05 33.59
CA VAL A 566 -6.56 -50.53 33.52
C VAL A 566 -5.25 -51.09 34.06
N GLN A 567 -4.10 -50.52 33.67
CA GLN A 567 -2.80 -50.97 34.16
C GLN A 567 -2.69 -50.85 35.69
N LEU A 568 -3.17 -49.73 36.25
CA LEU A 568 -3.13 -49.49 37.69
C LEU A 568 -4.09 -50.43 38.44
N LEU A 569 -5.29 -50.66 37.89
CA LEU A 569 -6.27 -51.60 38.47
C LEU A 569 -5.79 -53.06 38.41
N ASP A 570 -5.15 -53.47 37.32
CA ASP A 570 -4.53 -54.79 37.19
C ASP A 570 -3.45 -55.02 38.26
N ALA A 571 -2.63 -54.00 38.52
CA ALA A 571 -1.58 -54.06 39.55
C ALA A 571 -2.14 -54.32 40.96
N GLU A 572 -3.43 -54.03 41.16
CA GLU A 572 -4.15 -54.29 42.41
C GLU A 572 -5.02 -55.55 42.36
N SER A 573 -5.09 -56.21 41.21
CA SER A 573 -6.06 -57.29 40.93
C SER A 573 -7.51 -56.83 41.12
N ASN A 574 -7.81 -55.58 40.75
CA ASN A 574 -9.14 -55.00 40.90
C ASN A 574 -10.06 -55.43 39.72
N PRO A 575 -11.24 -56.01 39.99
CA PRO A 575 -12.15 -56.49 38.94
C PRO A 575 -12.71 -55.38 38.05
N GLU A 576 -12.64 -54.11 38.45
CA GLU A 576 -13.02 -52.97 37.59
C GLU A 576 -12.13 -52.84 36.34
N ALA A 577 -10.95 -53.47 36.31
CA ALA A 577 -10.02 -53.40 35.19
C ALA A 577 -10.65 -53.86 33.87
N ASP A 578 -11.47 -54.91 33.88
CA ASP A 578 -12.10 -55.43 32.66
C ASP A 578 -13.14 -54.46 32.11
N GLY A 579 -14.02 -53.90 32.97
CA GLY A 579 -15.00 -52.90 32.55
C GLY A 579 -14.36 -51.62 32.03
N MET A 580 -13.27 -51.16 32.68
CA MET A 580 -12.49 -50.00 32.21
C MET A 580 -11.83 -50.27 30.85
N PHE A 581 -11.43 -51.52 30.58
CA PHE A 581 -10.85 -51.91 29.30
C PHE A 581 -11.92 -52.00 28.19
N ASP A 582 -13.11 -52.50 28.48
CA ASP A 582 -14.24 -52.50 27.54
C ASP A 582 -14.60 -51.06 27.12
N ASP A 583 -14.63 -50.15 28.09
CA ASP A 583 -14.81 -48.73 27.86
C ASP A 583 -13.69 -48.12 26.99
N ALA A 584 -12.43 -48.52 27.21
CA ALA A 584 -11.30 -48.10 26.36
C ALA A 584 -11.43 -48.61 24.92
N ILE A 585 -11.96 -49.82 24.72
CA ILE A 585 -12.26 -50.37 23.39
C ILE A 585 -13.32 -49.53 22.69
N VAL A 586 -14.38 -49.12 23.40
CA VAL A 586 -15.45 -48.30 22.83
C VAL A 586 -14.90 -46.96 22.34
N ASP A 587 -14.10 -46.27 23.14
CA ASP A 587 -13.52 -44.99 22.73
C ASP A 587 -12.53 -45.17 21.57
N LEU A 588 -11.65 -46.17 21.63
CA LEU A 588 -10.66 -46.37 20.57
C LEU A 588 -11.33 -46.76 19.25
N THR A 589 -12.41 -47.53 19.30
CA THR A 589 -13.24 -47.86 18.14
C THR A 589 -13.90 -46.61 17.57
N THR A 590 -14.42 -45.75 18.44
CA THR A 590 -15.01 -44.46 18.05
C THR A 590 -13.98 -43.57 17.37
N ALA A 591 -12.78 -43.46 17.94
CA ALA A 591 -11.67 -42.72 17.33
C ALA A 591 -11.27 -43.31 15.96
N ALA A 592 -11.04 -44.63 15.89
CA ALA A 592 -10.64 -45.31 14.67
C ALA A 592 -11.67 -45.15 13.53
N SER A 593 -12.97 -45.05 13.85
CA SER A 593 -14.04 -44.91 12.86
C SER A 593 -13.97 -43.63 12.01
N VAL A 594 -13.29 -42.59 12.50
CA VAL A 594 -13.11 -41.29 11.83
C VAL A 594 -11.64 -40.98 11.53
N ALA A 595 -10.73 -41.91 11.81
CA ALA A 595 -9.30 -41.68 11.73
C ALA A 595 -8.79 -41.65 10.28
N THR A 596 -7.85 -40.74 10.01
CA THR A 596 -7.05 -40.78 8.79
C THR A 596 -6.04 -41.95 8.82
N ALA A 597 -5.54 -42.37 7.67
CA ALA A 597 -4.51 -43.42 7.58
C ALA A 597 -3.22 -43.07 8.35
N THR A 598 -2.90 -41.77 8.48
CA THR A 598 -1.75 -41.30 9.27
C THR A 598 -2.04 -41.44 10.77
N GLN A 599 -3.24 -41.06 11.20
CA GLN A 599 -3.69 -41.23 12.60
C GLN A 599 -3.73 -42.70 13.00
N LEU A 600 -4.24 -43.60 12.14
CA LEU A 600 -4.24 -45.04 12.40
C LEU A 600 -2.82 -45.60 12.55
N ARG A 601 -1.88 -45.23 11.66
CA ARG A 601 -0.47 -45.62 11.78
C ARG A 601 0.16 -45.14 13.08
N ALA A 602 -0.09 -43.89 13.45
CA ALA A 602 0.43 -43.32 14.69
C ALA A 602 -0.16 -44.02 15.92
N ALA A 603 -1.48 -44.25 15.93
CA ALA A 603 -2.16 -44.96 17.01
C ALA A 603 -1.64 -46.40 17.13
N PHE A 604 -1.49 -47.12 16.02
CA PHE A 604 -0.96 -48.49 15.99
C PHE A 604 0.46 -48.57 16.58
N ALA A 605 1.35 -47.66 16.20
CA ALA A 605 2.70 -47.59 16.76
C ALA A 605 2.69 -47.24 18.26
N SER A 606 1.75 -46.39 18.68
CA SER A 606 1.64 -45.93 20.06
C SER A 606 1.17 -47.01 21.03
N VAL A 607 0.41 -48.02 20.58
CA VAL A 607 -0.02 -49.13 21.46
C VAL A 607 1.17 -49.88 22.08
N ASP A 608 2.29 -49.99 21.36
CA ASP A 608 3.49 -50.65 21.87
C ASP A 608 4.49 -49.68 22.53
N ALA A 609 4.45 -48.40 22.16
CA ALA A 609 5.49 -47.43 22.51
C ALA A 609 5.10 -46.46 23.64
N GLU A 610 3.82 -46.10 23.77
CA GLU A 610 3.38 -45.12 24.77
C GLU A 610 3.10 -45.78 26.12
N PRO A 611 3.56 -45.19 27.25
CA PRO A 611 3.34 -45.75 28.59
C PRO A 611 1.87 -46.07 28.91
N SER A 612 0.92 -45.27 28.43
CA SER A 612 -0.53 -45.46 28.64
C SER A 612 -1.10 -46.75 28.03
N PHE A 613 -0.42 -47.33 27.03
CA PHE A 613 -0.81 -48.60 26.43
C PHE A 613 0.22 -49.72 26.66
N ALA A 614 1.50 -49.37 26.67
CA ALA A 614 2.60 -50.33 26.69
C ALA A 614 2.61 -51.21 27.95
N GLY A 615 2.08 -50.75 29.09
CA GLY A 615 1.98 -51.59 30.29
C GLY A 615 0.77 -52.52 30.33
N LEU A 616 -0.15 -52.49 29.35
CA LEU A 616 -1.25 -53.44 29.25
C LEU A 616 -0.75 -54.87 28.96
N SER A 617 -1.57 -55.87 29.27
CA SER A 617 -1.28 -57.27 28.91
C SER A 617 -1.16 -57.46 27.39
N ALA A 618 -0.39 -58.46 26.96
CA ALA A 618 -0.18 -58.73 25.53
C ALA A 618 -1.50 -58.97 24.77
N LEU A 619 -2.47 -59.62 25.41
CA LEU A 619 -3.81 -59.85 24.85
C LEU A 619 -4.57 -58.55 24.65
N ARG A 620 -4.57 -57.67 25.66
CA ARG A 620 -5.23 -56.36 25.59
C ARG A 620 -4.58 -55.47 24.53
N ARG A 621 -3.25 -55.42 24.46
CA ARG A 621 -2.54 -54.68 23.40
C ARG A 621 -2.87 -55.22 22.00
N ALA A 622 -2.87 -56.55 21.82
CA ALA A 622 -3.25 -57.15 20.54
C ALA A 622 -4.67 -56.74 20.10
N ARG A 623 -5.62 -56.70 21.04
CA ARG A 623 -6.98 -56.25 20.78
C ARG A 623 -7.06 -54.77 20.39
N LEU A 624 -6.33 -53.88 21.07
CA LEU A 624 -6.29 -52.47 20.69
C LEU A 624 -5.64 -52.28 19.30
N LYS A 625 -4.58 -53.04 18.97
CA LYS A 625 -3.93 -52.99 17.65
C LYS A 625 -4.83 -53.46 16.53
N GLU A 626 -5.73 -54.42 16.77
CA GLU A 626 -6.73 -54.85 15.79
C GLU A 626 -7.67 -53.69 15.43
N ILE A 627 -8.10 -52.88 16.41
CA ILE A 627 -9.00 -51.74 16.21
C ILE A 627 -8.36 -50.66 15.33
N VAL A 628 -7.08 -50.36 15.57
CA VAL A 628 -6.35 -49.30 14.84
C VAL A 628 -5.55 -49.82 13.65
N SER A 629 -5.71 -51.09 13.29
CA SER A 629 -5.09 -51.66 12.09
C SER A 629 -5.71 -51.05 10.84
N ILE A 630 -4.85 -50.68 9.87
CA ILE A 630 -5.33 -50.27 8.55
C ILE A 630 -5.87 -51.52 7.86
N LYS A 631 -7.17 -51.53 7.60
CA LYS A 631 -7.84 -52.58 6.83
C LYS A 631 -7.69 -52.36 5.33
#